data_AF-A0AAU1GVU6-F1
#
_entry.id   AF-A0AAU1GVU6-F1
#
_cell.length_a   1.000
_cell.length_b   1.000
_cell.length_c   1.000
_cell.angle_alpha   90.00
_cell.angle_beta   90.00
_cell.angle_gamma   90.00
#
_symmetry.space_group_name_H-M   'P 1'
#
loop_
_entity.id
_entity.type
_entity.pdbx_description
1 polymer ?
#
loop_
_entity_poly.entity_id
_entity_poly.type
_entity_poly.pdbx_seq_one_letter_code
_entity_poly.pdbx_strand_id
1 'polypeptide(L)'
;MDKDAVSPRPECDVTVDAVKGRRDTVGVVVSAHTLLRDLLLQADRLDPHAAAGQGRRTLLPGEQARFRVTGCGSADRKRARTVLFCADAR
;
A
#
# COMPACT_ATOMS: atom_id res chain seq x y z
N MET A 1 13.93 -33.50 -0.88
CA MET A 1 14.56 -32.62 0.12
C MET A 1 13.64 -31.44 0.29
N ASP A 2 13.03 -31.40 1.46
CA ASP A 2 11.94 -30.52 1.90
C ASP A 2 12.28 -29.04 1.68
N LYS A 3 11.36 -28.29 1.07
CA LYS A 3 11.47 -26.84 0.85
C LYS A 3 10.20 -26.16 1.35
N ASP A 4 9.77 -26.52 2.56
CA ASP A 4 8.84 -25.71 3.36
C ASP A 4 9.57 -24.43 3.81
N ALA A 5 9.89 -23.58 2.84
CA ALA A 5 10.19 -22.20 3.12
C ALA A 5 8.88 -21.59 3.61
N VAL A 6 8.71 -21.52 4.92
CA VAL A 6 7.74 -20.65 5.56
C VAL A 6 8.05 -19.25 5.04
N SER A 7 7.33 -18.78 4.02
CA SER A 7 7.45 -17.40 3.57
C SER A 7 7.20 -16.53 4.80
N PRO A 8 8.16 -15.67 5.19
CA PRO A 8 7.93 -14.76 6.29
C PRO A 8 6.70 -13.93 5.94
N ARG A 9 5.73 -13.86 6.86
CA ARG A 9 4.51 -13.07 6.64
C ARG A 9 4.91 -11.70 6.10
N PRO A 10 4.19 -11.14 5.12
CA PRO A 10 4.56 -9.86 4.56
C PRO A 10 4.46 -8.76 5.62
N GLU A 11 5.62 -8.29 6.06
CA GLU A 11 5.76 -7.21 7.01
C GLU A 11 6.02 -5.92 6.25
N CYS A 12 5.20 -4.92 6.55
CA CYS A 12 5.34 -3.59 5.99
C CYS A 12 4.81 -2.56 6.96
N ASP A 13 5.33 -1.34 6.87
CA ASP A 13 4.79 -0.16 7.54
C ASP A 13 4.01 0.70 6.53
N VAL A 14 2.98 1.38 7.00
CA VAL A 14 2.18 2.28 6.17
C VAL A 14 2.12 3.63 6.85
N THR A 15 2.52 4.66 6.13
CA THR A 15 2.38 6.05 6.54
C THR A 15 1.44 6.76 5.59
N VAL A 16 0.55 7.59 6.11
CA VAL A 16 -0.35 8.41 5.29
C VAL A 16 -0.07 9.87 5.59
N ASP A 17 0.21 10.63 4.54
CA ASP A 17 0.47 12.07 4.60
C ASP A 17 -0.58 12.83 3.79
N ALA A 18 -1.07 13.93 4.33
CA ALA A 18 -2.00 14.79 3.61
C ALA A 18 -1.21 15.67 2.63
N VAL A 19 -1.59 15.68 1.36
CA VAL A 19 -0.89 16.51 0.36
C VAL A 19 -1.25 17.98 0.57
N LYS A 20 -0.28 18.79 0.98
CA LYS A 20 -0.47 20.25 1.16
C LYS A 20 -1.11 20.87 -0.09
N GLY A 21 -2.22 21.59 0.14
CA GLY A 21 -2.97 22.27 -0.92
C GLY A 21 -4.03 21.42 -1.64
N ARG A 22 -4.21 20.13 -1.29
CA ARG A 22 -5.29 19.28 -1.81
C ARG A 22 -6.00 18.53 -0.68
N ARG A 23 -7.27 18.87 -0.44
CA ARG A 23 -8.06 18.29 0.67
C ARG A 23 -8.53 16.86 0.38
N ASP A 24 -8.63 16.52 -0.89
CA ASP A 24 -9.07 15.24 -1.46
C ASP A 24 -7.89 14.38 -1.94
N THR A 25 -6.67 14.67 -1.50
CA THR A 25 -5.48 13.92 -1.93
C THR A 25 -4.61 13.53 -0.75
N VAL A 26 -4.27 12.25 -0.67
CA VAL A 26 -3.36 11.69 0.32
C VAL A 26 -2.19 10.97 -0.35
N GLY A 27 -1.02 11.06 0.27
CA GLY A 27 0.15 10.26 -0.05
C GLY A 27 0.23 9.06 0.89
N VAL A 28 0.08 7.86 0.35
CA VAL A 28 0.28 6.62 1.10
C VAL A 28 1.68 6.11 0.80
N VAL A 29 2.51 6.01 1.83
CA VAL A 29 3.86 5.45 1.74
C VAL A 29 3.83 4.06 2.36
N VAL A 30 4.28 3.06 1.62
CA VAL A 30 4.40 1.68 2.07
C VAL A 30 5.87 1.34 2.13
N SER A 31 6.35 1.00 3.32
CA SER A 31 7.73 0.58 3.57
C SER A 31 7.76 -0.93 3.75
N ALA A 32 8.46 -1.63 2.87
CA ALA A 32 8.56 -3.09 2.91
C ALA A 32 9.65 -3.53 3.89
N HIS A 33 9.30 -4.38 4.87
CA HIS A 33 10.28 -5.04 5.74
C HIS A 33 10.64 -6.43 5.22
N THR A 34 9.72 -7.05 4.47
CA THR A 34 9.95 -8.29 3.73
C THR A 34 9.62 -8.08 2.24
N LEU A 35 9.79 -9.12 1.43
CA LEU A 35 9.44 -9.06 0.01
C LEU A 35 7.92 -8.91 -0.17
N LEU A 36 7.47 -7.80 -0.75
CA LEU A 36 6.06 -7.60 -1.11
C LEU A 36 5.90 -7.78 -2.61
N ARG A 37 5.32 -8.90 -3.03
CA ARG A 37 5.02 -9.17 -4.45
C ARG A 37 3.66 -8.61 -4.83
N ASP A 38 3.58 -7.97 -5.99
CA ASP A 38 2.32 -7.49 -6.56
C ASP A 38 1.57 -6.53 -5.61
N LEU A 39 2.31 -5.70 -4.87
CA LEU A 39 1.74 -4.68 -3.99
C LEU A 39 0.89 -3.71 -4.82
N LEU A 40 -0.37 -3.60 -4.43
CA LEU A 40 -1.36 -2.73 -5.04
C LEU A 40 -2.15 -1.99 -3.97
N LEU A 41 -2.36 -0.68 -4.18
CA LEU A 41 -3.30 0.10 -3.39
C LEU A 41 -4.64 0.17 -4.14
N GLN A 42 -5.67 -0.45 -3.58
CA GLN A 42 -6.99 -0.50 -4.17
C GLN A 42 -7.79 0.76 -3.80
N ALA A 43 -7.55 1.87 -4.50
CA ALA A 43 -8.14 3.17 -4.17
C ALA A 43 -9.67 3.16 -4.13
N ASP A 44 -10.32 2.46 -5.06
CA ASP A 44 -11.78 2.25 -5.13
C ASP A 44 -12.37 1.68 -3.82
N ARG A 45 -11.61 0.84 -3.09
CA ARG A 45 -12.03 0.32 -1.78
C ARG A 45 -11.96 1.35 -0.66
N LEU A 46 -11.27 2.46 -0.89
CA LEU A 46 -11.14 3.56 0.04
C LEU A 46 -12.29 4.55 -0.14
N ASP A 47 -12.59 4.88 -1.39
CA ASP A 47 -13.75 5.68 -1.84
C ASP A 47 -14.04 5.35 -3.32
N PRO A 48 -15.30 5.25 -3.75
CA PRO A 48 -15.66 4.94 -5.15
C PRO A 48 -15.16 5.99 -6.16
N HIS A 49 -14.90 7.23 -5.71
CA HIS A 49 -14.30 8.28 -6.55
C HIS A 49 -12.79 8.36 -6.43
N ALA A 50 -12.17 7.52 -5.59
CA ALA A 50 -10.74 7.55 -5.39
C ALA A 50 -9.95 6.85 -6.50
N ALA A 51 -8.92 7.53 -6.97
CA ALA A 51 -7.97 7.01 -7.95
C ALA A 51 -6.55 7.05 -7.37
N ALA A 52 -5.80 5.96 -7.57
CA ALA A 52 -4.37 5.91 -7.25
C ALA A 52 -3.53 5.84 -8.52
N GLY A 53 -2.49 6.69 -8.59
CA GLY A 53 -1.67 6.85 -9.79
C GLY A 53 -0.57 5.80 -10.00
N GLN A 54 -0.59 4.65 -9.32
CA GLN A 54 0.46 3.64 -9.42
C GLN A 54 -0.13 2.23 -9.52
N GLY A 55 0.29 1.49 -10.55
CA GLY A 55 -0.03 0.07 -10.73
C GLY A 55 0.71 -0.83 -9.73
N ARG A 56 0.59 -2.14 -9.93
CA ARG A 56 1.25 -3.17 -9.10
C ARG A 56 2.76 -2.96 -9.06
N ARG A 57 3.34 -3.03 -7.86
CA ARG A 57 4.78 -2.93 -7.62
C ARG A 57 5.28 -4.14 -6.86
N THR A 58 6.50 -4.55 -7.11
CA THR A 58 7.20 -5.47 -6.20
C THR A 58 8.20 -4.65 -5.40
N LEU A 59 8.18 -4.80 -4.08
CA LEU A 59 9.11 -4.10 -3.18
C LEU A 59 10.00 -5.12 -2.49
N LEU A 60 11.30 -4.84 -2.47
CA LEU A 60 12.26 -5.60 -1.69
C LEU A 60 12.29 -5.14 -0.22
N PRO A 61 12.84 -5.95 0.71
CA PRO A 61 13.10 -5.51 2.08
C PRO A 61 13.91 -4.21 2.12
N GLY A 62 13.41 -3.20 2.82
CA GLY A 62 13.98 -1.85 2.90
C GLY A 62 13.52 -0.89 1.81
N GLU A 63 12.78 -1.36 0.80
CA GLU A 63 12.25 -0.53 -0.27
C GLU A 63 10.94 0.16 0.13
N GLN A 64 10.65 1.30 -0.49
CA GLN A 64 9.46 2.09 -0.19
C GLN A 64 8.72 2.47 -1.48
N ALA A 65 7.41 2.22 -1.51
CA ALA A 65 6.54 2.71 -2.56
C ALA A 65 5.70 3.89 -2.06
N ARG A 66 5.48 4.88 -2.93
CA ARG A 66 4.61 6.02 -2.67
C ARG A 66 3.44 6.00 -3.64
N PHE A 67 2.24 5.87 -3.10
CA PHE A 67 0.99 5.90 -3.83
C PHE A 67 0.31 7.24 -3.56
N ARG A 68 0.02 7.99 -4.61
CA ARG A 68 -0.82 9.18 -4.50
C ARG A 68 -2.25 8.79 -4.78
N VAL A 69 -3.13 8.98 -3.81
CA VAL A 69 -4.56 8.72 -3.91
C VAL A 69 -5.28 10.06 -3.95
N THR A 70 -6.07 10.29 -4.99
CA THR A 70 -6.88 11.49 -5.22
C THR A 70 -8.36 11.12 -5.20
N GLY A 71 -9.25 12.01 -4.77
CA GLY A 71 -10.68 11.73 -4.70
C GLY A 71 -11.11 10.92 -3.50
N CYS A 72 -10.17 10.37 -2.71
CA CYS A 72 -10.46 9.98 -1.34
C CYS A 72 -10.33 11.22 -0.47
N GLY A 73 -11.28 11.46 0.44
CA GLY A 73 -11.15 12.53 1.43
C GLY A 73 -10.01 12.25 2.43
N SER A 74 -10.27 12.46 3.71
CA SER A 74 -9.34 12.05 4.75
C SER A 74 -9.25 10.51 4.81
N ALA A 75 -8.06 9.97 4.60
CA ALA A 75 -7.79 8.55 4.78
C ALA A 75 -6.79 8.33 5.93
N ASP A 76 -7.18 7.49 6.89
CA ASP A 76 -6.30 7.10 7.98
C ASP A 76 -5.41 5.90 7.62
N ARG A 77 -4.27 5.79 8.30
CA ARG A 77 -3.33 4.66 8.18
C ARG A 77 -4.03 3.29 8.26
N LYS A 78 -4.98 3.13 9.19
CA LYS A 78 -5.71 1.86 9.35
C LYS A 78 -6.50 1.50 8.10
N ARG A 79 -7.22 2.46 7.51
CA ARG A 79 -7.97 2.27 6.26
C ARG A 79 -7.04 2.06 5.07
N ALA A 80 -5.98 2.84 4.97
CA ALA A 80 -4.97 2.65 3.93
C ALA A 80 -4.39 1.22 3.97
N ARG A 81 -4.09 0.70 5.17
CA ARG A 81 -3.60 -0.68 5.33
C ARG A 81 -4.62 -1.73 4.89
N THR A 82 -5.92 -1.53 5.15
CA THR A 82 -6.97 -2.51 4.74
C THR A 82 -7.21 -2.56 3.24
N VAL A 83 -6.83 -1.52 2.48
CA VAL A 83 -6.98 -1.48 1.02
C VAL A 83 -5.70 -1.85 0.27
N LEU A 84 -4.63 -2.21 1.00
CA LEU A 84 -3.42 -2.76 0.40
C LEU A 84 -3.61 -4.24 0.13
N PHE A 85 -3.25 -4.63 -1.09
CA PHE A 85 -3.22 -6.01 -1.53
C PHE A 85 -1.79 -6.40 -1.90
N CYS A 86 -1.37 -7.58 -1.49
CA CYS A 86 -0.09 -8.19 -1.86
C CYS A 86 -0.30 -9.70 -2.00
N ALA A 87 0.31 -10.31 -3.02
CA ALA A 87 0.10 -11.73 -3.31
C ALA A 87 0.61 -12.67 -2.19
N ASP A 88 1.57 -12.21 -1.38
CA ASP A 88 2.21 -13.00 -0.32
C ASP A 88 1.42 -12.93 1.01
N ALA A 89 0.42 -12.06 1.12
CA ALA A 89 -0.28 -11.77 2.39
C ALA A 89 -1.43 -12.72 2.74
N ARG A 90 -1.41 -13.95 2.22
CA ARG A 90 -2.52 -14.91 2.32
C ARG A 90 -2.34 -15.91 3.46
#